data_AF-A0A1F4YKT4-F1
#
_entry.id   AF-A0A1F4YKT4-F1
#
_cell.length_a   1.000
_cell.length_b   1.000
_cell.length_c   1.000
_cell.angle_alpha   90.00
_cell.angle_beta   90.00
_cell.angle_gamma   90.00
#
_symmetry.space_group_name_H-M   'P 1'
#
loop_
_entity.id
_entity.type
_entity.pdbx_description
1 polymer ?
#
loop_
_entity_poly.entity_id
_entity_poly.type
_entity_poly.pdbx_seq_one_letter_code
_entity_poly.pdbx_strand_id
1 'polypeptide(L)'
;MYGELSIENKNIDDLVLLRSDGTPTYNLACVVDDVEMKITHVIRGNEHIANTYKQILIYKTLEKPVPQFAHLPLILSMDRAKISKRFGATSVTDYREQGFLPETVVNFLALLGWSPKDEREIMTHAELVREFTIENVHQANAVFDLQKLEWMNGEYIRQKSGEELYDLARPFMLKSGLITETEYTSQHGRILRILGLLQERCRKLVDFAENSSYFFKPDFDYEPKVARKLFNPETANRLAAIKEEYQSLDGFSKEETEAVLRMLAESLHLKPSELIHPIRLAVTGISTGPPLFDILEILGREEVVRRLE
;
A
#
# COMPACT_ATOMS: atom_id res chain seq x y z
N MET A 1 18.30 -10.44 23.59
CA MET A 1 18.85 -9.87 22.34
C MET A 1 20.36 -10.01 22.27
N TYR A 2 21.17 -9.13 22.88
CA TYR A 2 22.64 -9.13 22.73
C TYR A 2 23.42 -9.99 23.73
N GLY A 3 22.74 -10.74 24.60
CA GLY A 3 23.38 -11.50 25.68
C GLY A 3 23.84 -10.59 26.82
N GLU A 4 24.80 -11.07 27.61
CA GLU A 4 25.39 -10.31 28.70
C GLU A 4 26.34 -9.23 28.15
N LEU A 5 26.09 -7.98 28.52
CA LEU A 5 26.92 -6.83 28.19
C LEU A 5 27.44 -6.21 29.48
N SER A 6 28.75 -6.01 29.58
CA SER A 6 29.41 -5.44 30.76
C SER A 6 30.32 -4.28 30.40
N ILE A 7 30.35 -3.26 31.25
CA ILE A 7 31.31 -2.16 31.20
C ILE A 7 31.81 -1.87 32.62
N GLU A 8 33.09 -1.51 32.76
CA GLU A 8 33.64 -1.09 34.04
C GLU A 8 33.18 0.32 34.41
N ASN A 9 32.83 0.56 35.68
CA ASN A 9 32.34 1.86 36.16
C ASN A 9 33.32 3.01 35.86
N LYS A 10 34.63 2.76 35.87
CA LYS A 10 35.66 3.77 35.57
C LYS A 10 35.56 4.33 34.14
N ASN A 11 34.89 3.60 33.24
CA ASN A 11 34.66 3.98 31.85
C ASN A 11 33.29 4.66 31.65
N ILE A 12 32.56 4.95 32.74
CA ILE A 12 31.31 5.70 32.73
C ILE A 12 31.58 7.05 33.39
N ASP A 13 31.48 8.14 32.62
CA ASP A 13 31.61 9.49 33.16
C ASP A 13 30.51 9.82 34.17
N ASP A 14 30.82 10.75 35.08
CA ASP A 14 29.85 11.30 36.02
C ASP A 14 28.63 11.89 35.30
N LEU A 15 27.45 11.59 35.83
CA LEU A 15 26.17 11.86 35.19
C LEU A 15 25.59 13.18 35.68
N VAL A 16 25.35 14.10 34.76
CA VAL A 16 24.44 15.23 35.04
C VAL A 16 23.02 14.67 35.14
N LEU A 17 22.40 14.78 36.32
CA LEU A 17 21.02 14.31 36.58
C LEU A 17 19.99 15.44 36.46
N LEU A 18 20.36 16.65 36.86
CA LEU A 18 19.55 17.86 36.78
C LEU A 18 20.35 18.95 36.06
N ARG A 19 19.71 19.67 35.14
CA ARG A 19 20.28 20.87 34.52
C ARG A 19 20.18 22.05 35.48
N SER A 20 20.91 23.13 35.18
CA SER A 20 20.94 24.35 36.00
C SER A 20 19.58 25.05 36.13
N ASP A 21 18.67 24.80 35.19
CA ASP A 21 17.28 25.29 35.20
C ASP A 21 16.32 24.39 36.00
N GLY A 22 16.83 23.31 36.62
CA GLY A 22 16.02 22.33 37.35
C GLY A 22 15.40 21.25 36.48
N THR A 23 15.59 21.27 35.16
CA THR A 23 15.03 20.25 34.27
C THR A 23 15.80 18.92 34.39
N PRO A 24 15.14 17.77 34.64
CA PRO A 24 15.82 16.48 34.70
C PRO A 24 16.43 16.09 33.35
N THR A 25 17.57 15.39 33.38
CA THR A 25 18.15 14.81 32.16
C THR A 25 17.39 13.56 31.72
N TYR A 26 17.58 13.17 30.46
CA TYR A 26 16.92 11.99 29.88
C TYR A 26 17.09 10.74 30.74
N ASN A 27 18.31 10.46 31.25
CA ASN A 27 18.56 9.26 32.04
C ASN A 27 17.86 9.29 33.40
N LEU A 28 17.79 10.46 34.08
CA LEU A 28 17.06 10.57 35.33
C LEU A 28 15.55 10.42 35.10
N ALA A 29 15.00 11.19 34.14
CA ALA A 29 13.57 11.19 33.85
C ALA A 29 13.07 9.80 33.46
N CYS A 30 13.73 9.12 32.51
CA CYS A 30 13.33 7.78 32.11
C CYS A 30 13.34 6.77 33.26
N VAL A 31 14.36 6.79 34.13
CA VAL A 31 14.43 5.82 35.23
C VAL A 31 13.34 6.08 36.26
N VAL A 32 13.09 7.35 36.61
CA VAL A 32 12.02 7.70 37.54
C VAL A 32 10.65 7.29 36.98
N ASP A 33 10.38 7.59 35.71
CA ASP A 33 9.13 7.20 35.05
C ASP A 33 8.98 5.68 34.97
N ASP A 34 10.03 4.96 34.57
CA ASP A 34 10.01 3.49 34.51
C ASP A 34 9.70 2.86 35.87
N VAL A 35 10.27 3.41 36.96
CA VAL A 35 10.02 2.96 38.34
C VAL A 35 8.57 3.22 38.74
N GLU A 36 8.08 4.45 38.56
CA GLU A 36 6.72 4.84 38.95
C GLU A 36 5.66 4.09 38.13
N MET A 37 5.93 3.87 36.84
CA MET A 37 5.07 3.12 35.93
C MET A 37 5.27 1.60 36.02
N LYS A 38 6.17 1.11 36.90
CA LYS A 38 6.45 -0.30 37.15
C LYS A 38 6.82 -1.09 35.89
N ILE A 39 7.64 -0.49 35.04
CA ILE A 39 8.11 -1.11 33.80
C ILE A 39 8.94 -2.34 34.13
N THR A 40 8.61 -3.46 33.50
CA THR A 40 9.29 -4.75 33.69
C THR A 40 10.29 -5.04 32.57
N HIS A 41 10.00 -4.57 31.36
CA HIS A 41 10.80 -4.77 30.15
C HIS A 41 10.90 -3.45 29.39
N VAL A 42 12.11 -2.98 29.16
CA VAL A 42 12.40 -1.80 28.34
C VAL A 42 12.86 -2.29 26.96
N ILE A 43 12.02 -2.08 25.95
CA ILE A 43 12.31 -2.44 24.56
C ILE A 43 12.56 -1.15 23.77
N ARG A 44 13.78 -0.97 23.25
CA ARG A 44 14.18 0.27 22.56
C ARG A 44 15.30 0.04 21.54
N GLY A 45 15.60 1.01 20.69
CA GLY A 45 16.69 0.90 19.71
C GLY A 45 18.08 0.71 20.35
N ASN A 46 18.97 -0.01 19.65
CA ASN A 46 20.32 -0.34 20.11
C ASN A 46 21.27 0.86 20.23
N GLU A 47 20.92 2.01 19.65
CA GLU A 47 21.63 3.27 19.88
C GLU A 47 21.58 3.70 21.36
N HIS A 48 20.64 3.17 22.13
CA HIS A 48 20.48 3.46 23.55
C HIS A 48 21.16 2.44 24.47
N ILE A 49 22.00 1.53 23.96
CA ILE A 49 22.75 0.59 24.80
C ILE A 49 23.61 1.35 25.83
N ALA A 50 24.36 2.37 25.41
CA ALA A 50 25.21 3.15 26.30
C ALA A 50 24.44 3.85 27.43
N ASN A 51 23.19 4.27 27.18
CA ASN A 51 22.33 4.86 28.21
C ASN A 51 21.92 3.83 29.26
N THR A 52 21.83 2.55 28.90
CA THR A 52 21.44 1.47 29.81
C THR A 52 22.42 1.33 30.98
N TYR A 53 23.73 1.40 30.71
CA TYR A 53 24.75 1.34 31.78
C TYR A 53 24.56 2.47 32.80
N LYS A 54 24.26 3.68 32.31
CA LYS A 54 24.02 4.88 33.11
C LYS A 54 22.73 4.74 33.92
N GLN A 55 21.65 4.27 33.30
CA GLN A 55 20.35 4.08 33.92
C GLN A 55 20.38 3.00 35.01
N ILE A 56 21.09 1.89 34.80
CA ILE A 56 21.27 0.83 35.81
C ILE A 56 21.89 1.39 37.11
N LEU A 57 22.86 2.31 37.00
CA LEU A 57 23.43 2.97 38.18
C LEU A 57 22.38 3.78 38.94
N ILE A 58 21.50 4.50 38.22
CA ILE A 58 20.41 5.29 38.83
C ILE A 58 19.41 4.36 39.54
N TYR A 59 18.97 3.27 38.89
CA TYR A 59 18.09 2.27 39.52
C TYR A 59 18.68 1.73 40.83
N LYS A 60 19.98 1.36 40.80
CA LYS A 60 20.69 0.84 41.99
C LYS A 60 20.78 1.88 43.09
N THR A 61 21.10 3.13 42.77
CA THR A 61 21.16 4.24 43.74
C THR A 61 19.80 4.53 44.37
N LEU A 62 18.70 4.40 43.61
CA LEU A 62 17.34 4.53 44.13
C LEU A 62 16.85 3.28 44.88
N GLU A 63 17.69 2.23 44.96
CA GLU A 63 17.35 0.92 45.52
C GLU A 63 16.08 0.32 44.88
N LYS A 64 15.94 0.50 43.57
CA LYS A 64 14.80 0.00 42.78
C LYS A 64 15.18 -1.22 41.93
N PRO A 65 14.23 -2.12 41.64
CA PRO A 65 14.43 -3.20 40.70
C PRO A 65 14.82 -2.67 39.31
N VAL A 66 15.82 -3.30 38.69
CA VAL A 66 16.23 -3.01 37.32
C VAL A 66 15.36 -3.82 36.36
N PRO A 67 14.70 -3.23 35.35
CA PRO A 67 13.92 -3.98 34.38
C PRO A 67 14.81 -4.80 33.46
N GLN A 68 14.21 -5.76 32.75
CA GLN A 68 14.89 -6.42 31.64
C GLN A 68 15.02 -5.45 30.46
N PHE A 69 16.16 -5.48 29.75
CA PHE A 69 16.37 -4.63 28.57
C PHE A 69 16.45 -5.48 27.30
N ALA A 70 15.72 -5.07 26.27
CA ALA A 70 15.85 -5.59 24.92
C ALA A 70 16.14 -4.45 23.95
N HIS A 71 17.32 -4.50 23.33
CA HIS A 71 17.73 -3.50 22.35
C HIS A 71 17.48 -4.00 20.94
N LEU A 72 16.62 -3.32 20.19
CA LEU A 72 16.25 -3.64 18.82
C LEU A 72 17.29 -3.08 17.84
N PRO A 73 17.66 -3.81 16.77
CA PRO A 73 18.55 -3.29 15.76
C PRO A 73 17.93 -2.12 14.99
N LEU A 74 18.76 -1.36 14.29
CA LEU A 74 18.28 -0.24 13.49
C LEU A 74 17.60 -0.74 12.21
N ILE A 75 16.60 0.02 11.77
CA ILE A 75 16.05 -0.10 10.43
C ILE A 75 16.89 0.77 9.49
N LEU A 76 17.38 0.15 8.42
CA LEU A 76 18.20 0.78 7.40
C LEU A 76 17.41 0.96 6.11
N SER A 77 17.83 1.91 5.28
CA SER A 77 17.40 2.01 3.87
C SER A 77 18.11 0.95 3.00
N MET A 78 17.69 0.83 1.73
CA MET A 78 18.26 -0.13 0.77
C MET A 78 19.76 0.05 0.52
N ASP A 79 20.28 1.28 0.67
CA ASP A 79 21.72 1.61 0.62
C ASP A 79 22.47 1.33 1.93
N ARG A 80 21.79 0.71 2.92
CA ARG A 80 22.28 0.42 4.27
C ARG A 80 22.60 1.65 5.13
N ALA A 81 22.18 2.84 4.72
CA ALA A 81 22.20 4.01 5.59
C ALA A 81 21.04 3.97 6.60
N LYS A 82 21.10 4.81 7.64
CA LYS A 82 19.96 4.99 8.56
C LYS A 82 18.79 5.59 7.76
N ILE A 83 17.59 5.02 7.93
CA ILE A 83 16.41 5.53 7.22
C ILE A 83 16.22 7.02 7.50
N SER A 84 15.98 7.80 6.44
CA SER A 84 15.75 9.24 6.52
C SER A 84 14.70 9.63 5.49
N LYS A 85 14.13 10.85 5.64
CA LYS A 85 13.13 11.40 4.72
C LYS A 85 13.55 11.40 3.24
N ARG A 86 14.85 11.29 2.96
CA ARG A 86 15.39 11.24 1.59
C ARG A 86 15.14 9.91 0.88
N PHE A 87 14.88 8.83 1.61
CA PHE A 87 14.80 7.47 1.07
C PHE A 87 13.37 6.90 1.08
N GLY A 88 12.37 7.70 1.47
CA GLY A 88 10.97 7.33 1.48
C GLY A 88 10.16 8.12 2.50
N ALA A 89 8.87 7.77 2.59
CA ALA A 89 8.03 8.14 3.71
C ALA A 89 8.71 7.71 5.03
N THR A 90 8.80 8.61 5.99
CA THR A 90 9.35 8.28 7.33
C THR A 90 8.31 8.37 8.42
N SER A 91 7.14 8.90 8.08
CA SER A 91 5.99 8.94 8.98
C SER A 91 4.99 7.86 8.58
N VAL A 92 4.39 7.23 9.59
CA VAL A 92 3.23 6.33 9.41
C VAL A 92 2.08 7.09 8.71
N THR A 93 1.96 8.39 8.93
CA THR A 93 0.97 9.25 8.25
C THR A 93 1.17 9.28 6.74
N ASP A 94 2.42 9.33 6.27
CA ASP A 94 2.72 9.39 4.83
C ASP A 94 2.28 8.09 4.13
N TYR A 95 2.45 6.94 4.80
CA TYR A 95 1.98 5.64 4.28
C TYR A 95 0.46 5.56 4.25
N ARG A 96 -0.22 6.09 5.28
CA ARG A 96 -1.68 6.19 5.27
C ARG A 96 -2.17 7.06 4.10
N GLU A 97 -1.54 8.21 3.86
CA GLU A 97 -1.90 9.11 2.76
C GLU A 97 -1.63 8.54 1.37
N GLN A 98 -0.66 7.64 1.26
CA GLN A 98 -0.38 6.86 0.06
C GLN A 98 -1.32 5.66 -0.14
N GLY A 99 -2.20 5.36 0.83
CA GLY A 99 -3.16 4.27 0.72
C GLY A 99 -2.64 2.89 1.12
N PHE A 100 -1.64 2.84 1.99
CA PHE A 100 -1.28 1.58 2.66
C PHE A 100 -2.28 1.24 3.76
N LEU A 101 -2.67 -0.03 3.85
CA LEU A 101 -3.53 -0.54 4.90
C LEU A 101 -2.77 -0.62 6.23
N PRO A 102 -3.39 -0.23 7.36
CA PRO A 102 -2.72 -0.20 8.65
C PRO A 102 -2.21 -1.60 9.07
N GLU A 103 -2.98 -2.65 8.81
CA GLU A 103 -2.60 -4.03 9.09
C GLU A 103 -1.36 -4.47 8.31
N THR A 104 -1.24 -4.06 7.04
CA THR A 104 -0.04 -4.32 6.23
C THR A 104 1.18 -3.66 6.84
N VAL A 105 1.06 -2.37 7.22
CA VAL A 105 2.18 -1.62 7.80
C VAL A 105 2.63 -2.28 9.11
N VAL A 106 1.68 -2.70 9.96
CA VAL A 106 1.99 -3.41 11.21
C VAL A 106 2.70 -4.74 10.95
N ASN A 107 2.18 -5.57 10.05
CA ASN A 107 2.82 -6.84 9.70
C ASN A 107 4.20 -6.63 9.10
N PHE A 108 4.34 -5.68 8.17
CA PHE A 108 5.62 -5.39 7.53
C PHE A 108 6.66 -4.94 8.56
N LEU A 109 6.31 -4.01 9.45
CA LEU A 109 7.20 -3.56 10.52
C LEU A 109 7.54 -4.68 11.50
N ALA A 110 6.60 -5.58 11.81
CA ALA A 110 6.88 -6.75 12.62
C ALA A 110 7.93 -7.66 11.96
N LEU A 111 7.88 -7.85 10.64
CA LEU A 111 8.88 -8.64 9.91
C LEU A 111 10.25 -7.96 9.78
N LEU A 112 10.37 -6.68 10.15
CA LEU A 112 11.66 -5.97 10.17
C LEU A 112 12.46 -6.36 11.42
N GLY A 113 13.17 -7.47 11.30
CA GLY A 113 14.05 -7.97 12.35
C GLY A 113 13.43 -9.02 13.24
N TRP A 114 12.21 -9.48 12.95
CA TRP A 114 11.59 -10.64 13.60
C TRP A 114 11.00 -11.58 12.54
N SER A 115 10.94 -12.87 12.86
CA SER A 115 10.35 -13.90 11.99
C SER A 115 9.51 -14.89 12.82
N PRO A 116 8.35 -15.35 12.32
CA PRO A 116 7.53 -16.36 12.98
C PRO A 116 8.13 -17.78 12.96
N LYS A 117 9.40 -17.95 12.51
CA LYS A 117 10.11 -19.24 12.33
C LYS A 117 9.53 -20.18 11.26
N ASP A 118 8.31 -19.93 10.81
CA ASP A 118 7.81 -20.39 9.53
C ASP A 118 7.98 -19.28 8.47
N GLU A 119 7.99 -19.65 7.19
CA GLU A 119 8.23 -18.70 6.09
C GLU A 119 7.02 -17.79 5.80
N ARG A 120 6.08 -17.63 6.76
CA ARG A 120 4.89 -16.80 6.57
C ARG A 120 5.24 -15.33 6.62
N GLU A 121 4.79 -14.60 5.61
CA GLU A 121 4.97 -13.15 5.53
C GLU A 121 3.65 -12.36 5.67
N ILE A 122 2.51 -13.01 5.39
CA ILE A 122 1.18 -12.42 5.53
C ILE A 122 0.49 -13.02 6.75
N MET A 123 0.25 -12.20 7.76
CA MET A 123 -0.27 -12.56 9.08
C MET A 123 -1.18 -11.47 9.63
N THR A 124 -2.37 -11.85 10.05
CA THR A 124 -3.28 -10.95 10.76
C THR A 124 -2.64 -10.40 12.05
N HIS A 125 -3.14 -9.27 12.53
CA HIS A 125 -2.69 -8.70 13.80
C HIS A 125 -2.83 -9.70 14.97
N ALA A 126 -3.89 -10.51 14.99
CA ALA A 126 -4.10 -11.53 16.00
C ALA A 126 -3.03 -12.64 15.94
N GLU A 127 -2.63 -13.05 14.73
CA GLU A 127 -1.53 -14.00 14.56
C GLU A 127 -0.20 -13.39 15.02
N LEU A 128 0.11 -12.14 14.64
CA LEU A 128 1.32 -11.47 15.12
C LEU A 128 1.39 -11.44 16.66
N VAL A 129 0.29 -11.08 17.33
CA VAL A 129 0.22 -11.06 18.80
C VAL A 129 0.43 -12.46 19.40
N ARG A 130 -0.12 -13.50 18.77
CA ARG A 130 -0.01 -14.88 19.26
C ARG A 130 1.40 -15.45 19.07
N GLU A 131 2.04 -15.16 17.94
CA GLU A 131 3.32 -15.75 17.56
C GLU A 131 4.53 -14.95 18.06
N PHE A 132 4.35 -13.67 18.41
CA PHE A 132 5.48 -12.80 18.78
C PHE A 132 6.20 -13.29 20.04
N THR A 133 7.50 -13.54 19.89
CA THR A 133 8.42 -13.72 21.01
C THR A 133 9.70 -12.92 20.77
N ILE A 134 10.27 -12.35 21.84
CA ILE A 134 11.46 -11.50 21.76
C ILE A 134 12.72 -12.30 21.34
N GLU A 135 12.72 -13.61 21.58
CA GLU A 135 13.80 -14.54 21.23
C GLU A 135 13.94 -14.70 19.71
N ASN A 136 12.86 -14.48 18.96
CA ASN A 136 12.85 -14.57 17.50
C ASN A 136 13.26 -13.24 16.83
N VAL A 137 13.57 -12.21 17.61
CA VAL A 137 14.11 -10.95 17.06
C VAL A 137 15.60 -11.12 16.77
N HIS A 138 15.99 -10.88 15.53
CA HIS A 138 17.36 -10.96 15.05
C HIS A 138 18.19 -9.73 15.46
N GLN A 139 19.49 -9.93 15.67
CA GLN A 139 20.42 -8.84 16.01
C GLN A 139 20.86 -8.01 14.79
N ALA A 140 20.68 -8.53 13.58
CA ALA A 140 21.08 -7.86 12.35
C ALA A 140 20.13 -6.71 12.03
N ASN A 141 20.68 -5.62 11.49
CA ASN A 141 19.88 -4.50 11.03
C ASN A 141 18.94 -4.92 9.90
N ALA A 142 17.66 -4.57 10.04
CA ALA A 142 16.65 -4.85 9.04
C ALA A 142 16.71 -3.81 7.93
N VAL A 143 16.52 -4.23 6.68
CA VAL A 143 16.44 -3.32 5.53
C VAL A 143 14.98 -3.05 5.22
N PHE A 144 14.62 -1.77 5.13
CA PHE A 144 13.31 -1.32 4.72
C PHE A 144 13.17 -1.46 3.21
N ASP A 145 12.42 -2.47 2.77
CA ASP A 145 12.10 -2.71 1.36
C ASP A 145 10.68 -2.23 1.02
N LEU A 146 10.59 -1.11 0.31
CA LEU A 146 9.31 -0.53 -0.12
C LEU A 146 8.58 -1.43 -1.13
N GLN A 147 9.30 -2.16 -2.00
CA GLN A 147 8.67 -3.05 -2.98
C GLN A 147 8.00 -4.22 -2.28
N LYS A 148 8.63 -4.76 -1.23
CA LYS A 148 8.03 -5.79 -0.37
C LYS A 148 6.78 -5.25 0.34
N LEU A 149 6.85 -4.05 0.92
CA LEU A 149 5.67 -3.43 1.55
C LEU A 149 4.51 -3.25 0.57
N GLU A 150 4.78 -2.79 -0.67
CA GLU A 150 3.76 -2.67 -1.71
C GLU A 150 3.18 -4.02 -2.15
N TRP A 151 4.03 -5.05 -2.29
CA TRP A 151 3.55 -6.41 -2.58
C TRP A 151 2.63 -6.92 -1.48
N MET A 152 3.07 -6.84 -0.21
CA MET A 152 2.26 -7.23 0.93
C MET A 152 0.94 -6.47 0.95
N ASN A 153 0.96 -5.16 0.72
CA ASN A 153 -0.26 -4.36 0.73
C ASN A 153 -1.26 -4.80 -0.34
N GLY A 154 -0.77 -5.21 -1.52
CA GLY A 154 -1.59 -5.86 -2.54
C GLY A 154 -2.22 -7.17 -2.07
N GLU A 155 -1.49 -8.03 -1.35
CA GLU A 155 -2.04 -9.26 -0.77
C GLU A 155 -3.18 -8.96 0.21
N TYR A 156 -3.01 -7.94 1.07
CA TYR A 156 -4.05 -7.51 2.00
C TYR A 156 -5.26 -6.91 1.30
N ILE A 157 -5.07 -6.10 0.25
CA ILE A 157 -6.15 -5.56 -0.58
C ILE A 157 -6.96 -6.68 -1.23
N ARG A 158 -6.30 -7.73 -1.75
CA ARG A 158 -6.99 -8.90 -2.35
C ARG A 158 -7.82 -9.70 -1.35
N GLN A 159 -7.50 -9.64 -0.06
CA GLN A 159 -8.26 -10.32 0.99
C GLN A 159 -9.51 -9.56 1.45
N LYS A 160 -9.64 -8.27 1.09
CA LYS A 160 -10.80 -7.47 1.46
C LYS A 160 -12.04 -7.84 0.64
N SER A 161 -13.18 -7.83 1.32
CA SER A 161 -14.47 -7.87 0.63
C SER A 161 -14.71 -6.60 -0.18
N GLY A 162 -15.63 -6.68 -1.16
CA GLY A 162 -15.99 -5.52 -1.97
C GLY A 162 -16.50 -4.33 -1.13
N GLU A 163 -17.30 -4.60 -0.10
CA GLU A 163 -17.82 -3.56 0.80
C GLU A 163 -16.71 -2.93 1.64
N GLU A 164 -15.78 -3.73 2.18
CA GLU A 164 -14.62 -3.17 2.89
C GLU A 164 -13.79 -2.28 1.96
N LEU A 165 -13.55 -2.72 0.71
CA LEU A 165 -12.83 -1.90 -0.27
C LEU A 165 -13.58 -0.63 -0.65
N TYR A 166 -14.91 -0.69 -0.74
CA TYR A 166 -15.74 0.50 -0.97
C TYR A 166 -15.48 1.55 0.11
N ASP A 167 -15.56 1.16 1.38
CA ASP A 167 -15.30 2.09 2.49
C ASP A 167 -13.84 2.58 2.51
N LEU A 168 -12.88 1.69 2.28
CA LEU A 168 -11.45 2.01 2.33
C LEU A 168 -10.99 2.90 1.16
N ALA A 169 -11.52 2.69 -0.05
CA ALA A 169 -11.16 3.45 -1.24
C ALA A 169 -11.82 4.83 -1.30
N ARG A 170 -13.01 4.99 -0.69
CA ARG A 170 -13.79 6.24 -0.68
C ARG A 170 -12.97 7.51 -0.46
N PRO A 171 -12.14 7.67 0.60
CA PRO A 171 -11.38 8.90 0.81
C PRO A 171 -10.41 9.23 -0.35
N PHE A 172 -9.84 8.22 -1.00
CA PHE A 172 -8.92 8.40 -2.14
C PHE A 172 -9.68 8.75 -3.41
N MET A 173 -10.83 8.10 -3.64
CA MET A 173 -11.72 8.40 -4.76
C MET A 173 -12.23 9.84 -4.70
N LEU A 174 -12.66 10.32 -3.54
CA LEU A 174 -13.15 11.69 -3.37
C LEU A 174 -12.02 12.72 -3.49
N LYS A 175 -10.86 12.45 -2.87
CA LYS A 175 -9.68 13.34 -2.94
C LYS A 175 -9.16 13.52 -4.37
N SER A 176 -9.35 12.51 -5.23
CA SER A 176 -8.95 12.58 -6.64
C SER A 176 -9.79 13.58 -7.47
N GLY A 177 -10.98 13.96 -6.99
CA GLY A 177 -11.93 14.78 -7.75
C GLY A 177 -12.47 14.07 -9.00
N LEU A 178 -12.43 12.73 -9.04
CA LEU A 178 -13.08 11.92 -10.08
C LEU A 178 -14.57 11.78 -9.84
N ILE A 179 -15.00 11.75 -8.57
CA ILE A 179 -16.38 11.51 -8.17
C ILE A 179 -16.70 12.30 -6.91
N THR A 180 -17.93 12.79 -6.81
CA THR A 180 -18.45 13.46 -5.61
C THR A 180 -18.99 12.46 -4.60
N GLU A 181 -19.17 12.90 -3.35
CA GLU A 181 -19.76 12.09 -2.29
C GLU A 181 -21.15 11.53 -2.67
N THR A 182 -21.99 12.38 -3.26
CA THR A 182 -23.35 12.04 -3.68
C THR A 182 -23.34 10.99 -4.80
N GLU A 183 -22.42 11.12 -5.77
CA GLU A 183 -22.27 10.14 -6.85
C GLU A 183 -21.72 8.81 -6.34
N TYR A 184 -20.73 8.86 -5.44
CA TYR A 184 -20.13 7.66 -4.86
C TYR A 184 -21.17 6.79 -4.14
N THR A 185 -22.04 7.45 -3.37
CA THR A 185 -23.13 6.79 -2.63
C THR A 185 -24.25 6.33 -3.56
N SER A 186 -24.68 7.16 -4.52
CA SER A 186 -25.79 6.81 -5.42
C SER A 186 -25.43 5.73 -6.45
N GLN A 187 -24.14 5.56 -6.75
CA GLN A 187 -23.63 4.56 -7.71
C GLN A 187 -22.99 3.35 -7.02
N HIS A 188 -23.35 3.03 -5.77
CA HIS A 188 -22.74 1.96 -4.94
C HIS A 188 -22.42 0.67 -5.72
N GLY A 189 -23.41 0.05 -6.38
CA GLY A 189 -23.20 -1.18 -7.15
C GLY A 189 -22.24 -1.04 -8.34
N ARG A 190 -22.21 0.12 -9.00
CA ARG A 190 -21.27 0.40 -10.09
C ARG A 190 -19.85 0.58 -9.56
N ILE A 191 -19.69 1.26 -8.42
CA ILE A 191 -18.40 1.41 -7.76
C ILE A 191 -17.86 0.05 -7.32
N LEU A 192 -18.67 -0.81 -6.71
CA LEU A 192 -18.24 -2.16 -6.32
C LEU A 192 -17.72 -2.96 -7.52
N ARG A 193 -18.39 -2.88 -8.68
CA ARG A 193 -17.91 -3.52 -9.92
C ARG A 193 -16.56 -2.96 -10.38
N ILE A 194 -16.39 -1.63 -10.33
CA ILE A 194 -15.12 -0.97 -10.69
C ILE A 194 -13.99 -1.42 -9.75
N LEU A 195 -14.23 -1.40 -8.44
CA LEU A 195 -13.24 -1.81 -7.44
C LEU A 195 -12.89 -3.29 -7.60
N GLY A 196 -13.87 -4.19 -7.73
CA GLY A 196 -13.63 -5.61 -7.95
C GLY A 196 -12.83 -5.90 -9.22
N LEU A 197 -13.10 -5.17 -10.31
CA LEU A 197 -12.35 -5.29 -11.56
C LEU A 197 -10.87 -4.88 -11.42
N LEU A 198 -10.57 -3.94 -10.52
CA LEU A 198 -9.23 -3.38 -10.30
C LEU A 198 -8.47 -4.03 -9.14
N GLN A 199 -9.16 -4.73 -8.24
CA GLN A 199 -8.62 -5.25 -6.97
C GLN A 199 -7.33 -6.06 -7.13
N GLU A 200 -7.29 -6.97 -8.10
CA GLU A 200 -6.12 -7.82 -8.37
C GLU A 200 -4.85 -7.03 -8.80
N ARG A 201 -5.04 -5.82 -9.33
CA ARG A 201 -3.96 -4.99 -9.89
C ARG A 201 -3.49 -3.90 -8.94
N CYS A 202 -4.34 -3.48 -8.00
CA CYS A 202 -4.02 -2.43 -7.06
C CYS A 202 -3.12 -2.95 -5.94
N ARG A 203 -2.06 -2.18 -5.63
CA ARG A 203 -1.17 -2.41 -4.49
C ARG A 203 -1.39 -1.41 -3.39
N LYS A 204 -1.98 -0.26 -3.68
CA LYS A 204 -2.36 0.79 -2.72
C LYS A 204 -3.79 1.23 -2.96
N LEU A 205 -4.45 1.77 -1.94
CA LEU A 205 -5.82 2.27 -2.07
C LEU A 205 -5.93 3.47 -3.05
N VAL A 206 -4.86 4.26 -3.18
CA VAL A 206 -4.80 5.35 -4.15
C VAL A 206 -4.84 4.86 -5.60
N ASP A 207 -4.30 3.66 -5.86
CA ASP A 207 -4.27 3.05 -7.18
C ASP A 207 -5.68 2.85 -7.76
N PHE A 208 -6.70 2.68 -6.90
CA PHE A 208 -8.09 2.58 -7.37
C PHE A 208 -8.54 3.86 -8.07
N ALA A 209 -8.21 5.03 -7.53
CA ALA A 209 -8.56 6.29 -8.17
C ALA A 209 -7.75 6.49 -9.46
N GLU A 210 -6.44 6.23 -9.41
CA GLU A 210 -5.55 6.39 -10.58
C GLU A 210 -5.95 5.49 -11.75
N ASN A 211 -6.27 4.21 -11.46
CA ASN A 211 -6.57 3.19 -12.47
C ASN A 211 -8.05 3.14 -12.90
N SER A 212 -8.93 3.95 -12.30
CA SER A 212 -10.37 3.99 -12.62
C SER A 212 -10.82 5.29 -13.27
N SER A 213 -9.93 6.26 -13.48
CA SER A 213 -10.26 7.60 -13.98
C SER A 213 -11.17 7.61 -15.21
N TYR A 214 -10.92 6.73 -16.18
CA TYR A 214 -11.72 6.58 -17.40
C TYR A 214 -13.14 6.08 -17.16
N PHE A 215 -13.50 5.52 -15.99
CA PHE A 215 -14.89 5.22 -15.66
C PHE A 215 -15.69 6.47 -15.25
N PHE A 216 -15.03 7.54 -14.81
CA PHE A 216 -15.72 8.71 -14.25
C PHE A 216 -15.62 9.93 -15.15
N LYS A 217 -14.53 10.08 -15.89
CA LYS A 217 -14.33 11.20 -16.80
C LYS A 217 -14.38 10.75 -18.25
N PRO A 218 -15.21 11.40 -19.09
CA PRO A 218 -15.27 11.13 -20.52
C PRO A 218 -14.01 11.58 -21.26
N ASP A 219 -13.32 12.59 -20.73
CA ASP A 219 -12.13 13.20 -21.30
C ASP A 219 -10.88 12.64 -20.62
N PHE A 220 -10.02 12.01 -21.41
CA PHE A 220 -8.73 11.48 -20.99
C PHE A 220 -7.72 11.56 -22.14
N ASP A 221 -6.45 11.62 -21.79
CA ASP A 221 -5.37 11.62 -22.78
C ASP A 221 -5.10 10.19 -23.28
N TYR A 222 -4.79 10.06 -24.57
CA TYR A 222 -4.32 8.81 -25.15
C TYR A 222 -2.82 8.64 -24.95
N GLU A 223 -2.38 7.41 -24.69
CA GLU A 223 -0.96 7.04 -24.73
C GLU A 223 -0.33 7.41 -26.09
N PRO A 224 0.53 8.45 -26.19
CA PRO A 224 0.85 9.07 -27.49
C PRO A 224 1.55 8.12 -28.47
N LYS A 225 2.38 7.22 -27.94
CA LYS A 225 3.09 6.22 -28.76
C LYS A 225 2.14 5.17 -29.33
N VAL A 226 1.12 4.77 -28.56
CA VAL A 226 0.17 3.74 -28.97
C VAL A 226 -0.87 4.34 -29.90
N ALA A 227 -1.37 5.55 -29.61
CA ALA A 227 -2.28 6.30 -30.47
C ALA A 227 -1.70 6.50 -31.87
N ARG A 228 -0.45 6.94 -32.00
CA ARG A 228 0.21 7.10 -33.31
C ARG A 228 0.31 5.80 -34.11
N LYS A 229 0.37 4.65 -33.42
CA LYS A 229 0.48 3.33 -34.07
C LYS A 229 -0.89 2.79 -34.47
N LEU A 230 -1.89 2.93 -33.59
CA LEU A 230 -3.20 2.31 -33.75
C LEU A 230 -4.21 3.21 -34.47
N PHE A 231 -4.20 4.53 -34.25
CA PHE A 231 -5.19 5.42 -34.87
C PHE A 231 -4.75 5.86 -36.27
N ASN A 232 -5.10 5.02 -37.24
CA ASN A 232 -4.92 5.25 -38.68
C ASN A 232 -6.28 5.11 -39.41
N PRO A 233 -6.39 5.53 -40.69
CA PRO A 233 -7.68 5.50 -41.41
C PRO A 233 -8.35 4.13 -41.47
N GLU A 234 -7.57 3.06 -41.56
CA GLU A 234 -8.11 1.69 -41.56
C GLU A 234 -8.73 1.34 -40.20
N THR A 235 -8.06 1.71 -39.12
CA THR A 235 -8.56 1.50 -37.76
C THR A 235 -9.77 2.37 -37.46
N ALA A 236 -9.83 3.59 -37.99
CA ALA A 236 -11.03 4.43 -37.90
C ALA A 236 -12.25 3.75 -38.54
N ASN A 237 -12.08 3.12 -39.72
CA ASN A 237 -13.16 2.36 -40.35
C ASN A 237 -13.58 1.14 -39.51
N ARG A 238 -12.62 0.44 -38.90
CA ARG A 238 -12.89 -0.71 -38.01
C ARG A 238 -13.65 -0.26 -36.75
N LEU A 239 -13.27 0.88 -36.16
CA LEU A 239 -13.94 1.47 -35.00
C LEU A 239 -15.36 1.95 -35.34
N ALA A 240 -15.56 2.53 -36.52
CA ALA A 240 -16.89 2.90 -37.00
C ALA A 240 -17.80 1.67 -37.18
N ALA A 241 -17.28 0.58 -37.76
CA ALA A 241 -18.04 -0.65 -37.94
C ALA A 241 -18.45 -1.28 -36.59
N ILE A 242 -17.53 -1.42 -35.63
CA ILE A 242 -17.88 -1.98 -34.32
C ILE A 242 -18.82 -1.05 -33.53
N LYS A 243 -18.72 0.27 -33.71
CA LYS A 243 -19.63 1.25 -33.12
C LYS A 243 -21.07 0.99 -33.57
N GLU A 244 -21.30 0.78 -34.87
CA GLU A 244 -22.63 0.49 -35.41
C GLU A 244 -23.21 -0.81 -34.83
N GLU A 245 -22.40 -1.85 -34.74
CA GLU A 245 -22.81 -3.13 -34.14
C GLU A 245 -23.14 -2.99 -32.64
N TYR A 246 -22.31 -2.27 -31.88
CA TYR A 246 -22.56 -2.00 -30.46
C TYR A 246 -23.77 -1.10 -30.22
N GLN A 247 -24.06 -0.18 -31.14
CA GLN A 247 -25.23 0.69 -31.04
C GLN A 247 -26.54 -0.08 -31.26
N SER A 248 -26.51 -1.16 -32.06
CA SER A 248 -27.69 -1.97 -32.38
C SER A 248 -28.00 -3.08 -31.36
N LEU A 249 -27.08 -3.36 -30.45
CA LEU A 249 -27.29 -4.36 -29.39
C LEU A 249 -28.41 -3.96 -28.42
N ASP A 250 -29.36 -4.87 -28.17
CA ASP A 250 -30.43 -4.67 -27.17
C ASP A 250 -29.89 -4.71 -25.73
N GLY A 251 -29.00 -5.67 -25.43
CA GLY A 251 -28.24 -5.76 -24.19
C GLY A 251 -26.84 -5.15 -24.33
N PHE A 252 -26.10 -5.05 -23.22
CA PHE A 252 -24.70 -4.60 -23.27
C PHE A 252 -23.81 -5.34 -22.27
N SER A 253 -24.01 -6.66 -22.18
CA SER A 253 -23.20 -7.52 -21.31
C SER A 253 -21.81 -7.75 -21.88
N LYS A 254 -20.92 -8.24 -21.02
CA LYS A 254 -19.59 -8.71 -21.42
C LYS A 254 -19.65 -9.74 -22.55
N GLU A 255 -20.55 -10.72 -22.44
CA GLU A 255 -20.71 -11.82 -23.39
C GLU A 255 -21.23 -11.33 -24.75
N GLU A 256 -22.20 -10.41 -24.74
CA GLU A 256 -22.79 -9.83 -25.95
C GLU A 256 -21.76 -8.99 -26.71
N THR A 257 -21.04 -8.11 -26.01
CA THR A 257 -20.00 -7.26 -26.61
C THR A 257 -18.82 -8.09 -27.14
N GLU A 258 -18.43 -9.17 -26.44
CA GLU A 258 -17.41 -10.09 -26.94
C GLU A 258 -17.86 -10.85 -28.18
N ALA A 259 -19.09 -11.37 -28.20
CA ALA A 259 -19.63 -12.10 -29.35
C ALA A 259 -19.66 -11.23 -30.60
N VAL A 260 -20.16 -9.99 -30.48
CA VAL A 260 -20.19 -9.02 -31.60
C VAL A 260 -18.80 -8.72 -32.13
N LEU A 261 -17.83 -8.44 -31.25
CA LEU A 261 -16.46 -8.19 -31.67
C LEU A 261 -15.87 -9.38 -32.44
N ARG A 262 -16.11 -10.61 -31.97
CA ARG A 262 -15.61 -11.82 -32.62
C ARG A 262 -16.25 -12.04 -33.99
N MET A 263 -17.57 -11.87 -34.11
CA MET A 263 -18.27 -11.97 -35.39
C MET A 263 -17.76 -10.94 -36.41
N LEU A 264 -17.56 -9.69 -35.97
CA LEU A 264 -17.03 -8.64 -36.84
C LEU A 264 -15.56 -8.90 -37.24
N ALA A 265 -14.75 -9.40 -36.31
CA ALA A 265 -13.37 -9.78 -36.63
C ALA A 265 -13.33 -10.89 -37.70
N GLU A 266 -14.21 -11.89 -37.59
CA GLU A 266 -14.33 -12.98 -38.57
C GLU A 266 -14.80 -12.47 -39.94
N SER A 267 -15.83 -11.62 -39.98
CA SER A 267 -16.38 -11.08 -41.24
C SER A 267 -15.39 -10.17 -41.98
N LEU A 268 -14.53 -9.47 -41.24
CA LEU A 268 -13.45 -8.64 -41.78
C LEU A 268 -12.14 -9.40 -42.00
N HIS A 269 -12.09 -10.70 -41.72
CA HIS A 269 -10.88 -11.53 -41.79
C HIS A 269 -9.71 -11.00 -40.95
N LEU A 270 -10.00 -10.45 -39.78
CA LEU A 270 -9.05 -9.88 -38.83
C LEU A 270 -8.85 -10.79 -37.62
N LYS A 271 -7.71 -10.63 -36.92
CA LYS A 271 -7.57 -11.21 -35.58
C LYS A 271 -8.36 -10.37 -34.57
N PRO A 272 -9.02 -10.96 -33.56
CA PRO A 272 -9.75 -10.20 -32.54
C PRO A 272 -8.90 -9.12 -31.84
N SER A 273 -7.61 -9.38 -31.63
CA SER A 273 -6.67 -8.40 -31.06
C SER A 273 -6.60 -7.09 -31.84
N GLU A 274 -6.82 -7.13 -33.15
CA GLU A 274 -6.80 -5.94 -34.02
C GLU A 274 -8.01 -5.02 -33.83
N LEU A 275 -9.08 -5.51 -33.20
CA LEU A 275 -10.21 -4.69 -32.74
C LEU A 275 -10.08 -4.35 -31.25
N ILE A 276 -9.68 -5.34 -30.43
CA ILE A 276 -9.56 -5.18 -28.97
C ILE A 276 -8.61 -4.03 -28.60
N HIS A 277 -7.42 -3.94 -29.21
CA HIS A 277 -6.45 -2.91 -28.84
C HIS A 277 -6.91 -1.49 -29.20
N PRO A 278 -7.41 -1.22 -30.43
CA PRO A 278 -8.00 0.07 -30.76
C PRO A 278 -9.20 0.45 -29.90
N ILE A 279 -10.14 -0.48 -29.65
CA ILE A 279 -11.32 -0.21 -28.82
C ILE A 279 -10.88 0.13 -27.41
N ARG A 280 -9.96 -0.65 -26.81
CA ARG A 280 -9.42 -0.34 -25.49
C ARG A 280 -8.83 1.06 -25.45
N LEU A 281 -8.01 1.40 -26.43
CA LEU A 281 -7.36 2.71 -26.46
C LEU A 281 -8.42 3.81 -26.58
N ALA A 282 -9.40 3.67 -27.47
CA ALA A 282 -10.51 4.61 -27.66
C ALA A 282 -11.32 4.81 -26.37
N VAL A 283 -11.65 3.72 -25.67
CA VAL A 283 -12.52 3.80 -24.49
C VAL A 283 -11.79 4.06 -23.17
N THR A 284 -10.46 3.98 -23.10
CA THR A 284 -9.72 4.14 -21.83
C THR A 284 -8.50 5.05 -21.88
N GLY A 285 -8.01 5.41 -23.06
CA GLY A 285 -6.76 6.16 -23.22
C GLY A 285 -5.49 5.33 -23.06
N ILE A 286 -5.61 4.11 -22.52
CA ILE A 286 -4.48 3.25 -22.15
C ILE A 286 -4.43 1.95 -22.96
N SER A 287 -3.23 1.40 -23.14
CA SER A 287 -3.01 0.20 -23.95
C SER A 287 -3.09 -1.10 -23.15
N THR A 288 -2.97 -1.01 -21.83
CA THR A 288 -3.04 -2.13 -20.89
C THR A 288 -3.99 -1.80 -19.76
N GLY A 289 -4.67 -2.81 -19.22
CA GLY A 289 -5.66 -2.61 -18.17
C GLY A 289 -6.44 -3.88 -17.88
N PRO A 290 -7.54 -3.77 -17.13
CA PRO A 290 -8.45 -4.88 -16.88
C PRO A 290 -9.03 -5.47 -18.17
N PRO A 291 -9.65 -6.66 -18.13
CA PRO A 291 -10.38 -7.23 -19.26
C PRO A 291 -11.27 -6.21 -19.99
N LEU A 292 -11.19 -6.15 -21.32
CA LEU A 292 -11.85 -5.08 -22.10
C LEU A 292 -13.37 -5.14 -21.96
N PHE A 293 -13.96 -6.32 -22.09
CA PHE A 293 -15.41 -6.48 -22.12
C PHE A 293 -16.06 -6.14 -20.78
N ASP A 294 -15.39 -6.42 -19.66
CA ASP A 294 -15.81 -5.95 -18.33
C ASP A 294 -15.79 -4.41 -18.24
N ILE A 295 -14.81 -3.74 -18.87
CA ILE A 295 -14.78 -2.27 -18.95
C ILE A 295 -15.96 -1.75 -19.78
N LEU A 296 -16.23 -2.36 -20.95
CA LEU A 296 -17.34 -1.95 -21.82
C LEU A 296 -18.68 -2.07 -21.09
N GLU A 297 -18.91 -3.18 -20.40
CA GLU A 297 -20.14 -3.42 -19.63
C GLU A 297 -20.33 -2.42 -18.47
N ILE A 298 -19.25 -1.98 -17.82
CA ILE A 298 -19.32 -0.98 -16.73
C ILE A 298 -19.54 0.44 -17.28
N LEU A 299 -18.92 0.78 -18.41
CA LEU A 299 -19.12 2.07 -19.08
C LEU A 299 -20.53 2.19 -19.65
N GLY A 300 -21.05 1.08 -20.19
CA GLY A 300 -22.35 1.02 -20.83
C GLY A 300 -22.32 1.50 -22.29
N ARG A 301 -23.36 1.10 -23.03
CA ARG A 301 -23.47 1.30 -24.49
C ARG A 301 -23.28 2.75 -24.91
N GLU A 302 -24.01 3.67 -24.28
CA GLU A 302 -24.01 5.09 -24.67
C GLU A 302 -22.62 5.70 -24.60
N GLU A 303 -21.90 5.45 -23.51
CA GLU A 303 -20.57 6.00 -23.30
C GLU A 303 -19.52 5.34 -24.20
N VAL A 304 -19.63 4.02 -24.42
CA VAL A 304 -18.74 3.31 -25.36
C VAL A 304 -18.93 3.83 -26.78
N VAL A 305 -20.17 3.94 -27.26
CA VAL A 305 -20.48 4.47 -28.60
C VAL A 305 -19.96 5.90 -28.74
N ARG A 306 -20.17 6.75 -27.73
CA ARG A 306 -19.66 8.13 -27.72
C ARG A 306 -18.13 8.21 -27.81
N ARG A 307 -17.40 7.28 -27.17
CA ARG A 307 -15.91 7.23 -27.20
C ARG A 307 -15.35 6.63 -28.48
N LEU A 308 -16.16 5.90 -29.25
CA LEU A 308 -15.76 5.30 -30.53
C LEU A 308 -15.98 6.23 -31.73
N GLU A 309 -16.71 7.33 -31.55
CA GLU A 309 -16.86 8.43 -32.52
C GLU A 309 -15.55 9.24 -32.65
#